data_AF-A0AAD7VN72-F1
#
_entry.id   AF-A0AAD7VN72-F1
#
_cell.length_a   1.000
_cell.length_b   1.000
_cell.length_c   1.000
_cell.angle_alpha   90.00
_cell.angle_beta   90.00
_cell.angle_gamma   90.00
#
_symmetry.space_group_name_H-M   'P 1'
#
loop_
_entity.id
_entity.type
_entity.pdbx_description
1 polymer ?
#
loop_
_entity_poly.entity_id
_entity_poly.type
_entity_poly.pdbx_seq_one_letter_code
_entity_poly.pdbx_strand_id
1 'polypeptide(L)'
;MPAAQDPFYFVKEEIQEYIDKLHSSFHRWESIPSDSGEKVHLRKELLTGCESIEWQVDELDKAIAIAARDPAWYRIDEMELENRRRWTSNARAQVANIKKTLETAKVSTGTGSSSVNGMRQELMRLPDAYQTDRSNQYTTKDNDDFIASESDRQLLLMRQQDEELDELSASVQRIGGVGLTIHDELVAHEKIIDELGTEMDSTSNRLDFVQVKYYAFACGLKMGM
;
A
#
# COMPACT_ATOMS: atom_id res chain seq x y z
N MET A 1 1.15 -31.27 10.95
CA MET A 1 1.10 -30.27 12.03
C MET A 1 -0.35 -29.89 12.23
N PRO A 2 -0.85 -29.64 13.45
CA PRO A 2 -2.19 -29.09 13.60
C PRO A 2 -2.27 -27.72 12.91
N ALA A 3 -3.32 -27.48 12.13
CA ALA A 3 -3.50 -26.26 11.33
C ALA A 3 -3.40 -24.95 12.17
N ALA A 4 -3.68 -25.04 13.47
CA ALA A 4 -3.63 -23.94 14.44
C ALA A 4 -2.22 -23.40 14.74
N GLN A 5 -1.15 -24.02 14.23
CA GLN A 5 0.24 -23.61 14.50
C GLN A 5 1.02 -23.26 13.23
N ASP A 6 0.34 -23.24 12.08
CA ASP A 6 0.93 -22.83 10.82
C ASP A 6 0.81 -21.30 10.68
N PRO A 7 1.94 -20.58 10.49
CA PRO A 7 1.95 -19.13 10.29
C PRO A 7 1.00 -18.65 9.19
N PHE A 8 0.76 -19.48 8.17
CA PHE A 8 -0.19 -19.16 7.10
C PHE A 8 -1.57 -18.79 7.64
N TYR A 9 -2.11 -19.58 8.58
CA TYR A 9 -3.48 -19.36 9.08
C TYR A 9 -3.58 -18.12 9.97
N PHE A 10 -2.53 -17.80 10.71
CA PHE A 10 -2.47 -16.55 11.48
C PHE A 10 -2.52 -15.33 10.55
N VAL A 11 -1.65 -15.28 9.53
CA VAL A 11 -1.61 -14.17 8.58
C VAL A 11 -2.90 -14.11 7.75
N LYS A 12 -3.45 -15.28 7.38
CA LYS A 12 -4.74 -15.38 6.70
C LYS A 12 -5.87 -14.75 7.51
N GLU A 13 -5.97 -15.06 8.80
CA GLU A 13 -6.98 -14.50 9.69
C GLU A 13 -6.80 -12.97 9.84
N GLU A 14 -5.57 -12.50 9.98
CA GLU A 14 -5.26 -11.08 10.06
C GLU A 14 -5.67 -10.32 8.78
N ILE A 15 -5.32 -10.86 7.61
CA ILE A 15 -5.71 -10.29 6.32
C ILE A 15 -7.22 -10.33 6.13
N GLN A 16 -7.88 -11.41 6.55
CA GLN A 16 -9.33 -11.50 6.49
C GLN A 16 -9.99 -10.41 7.35
N GLU A 17 -9.48 -10.14 8.54
CA GLU A 17 -9.97 -9.06 9.39
C GLU A 17 -9.77 -7.68 8.72
N TYR A 18 -8.65 -7.46 8.04
CA TYR A 18 -8.43 -6.23 7.27
C TYR A 18 -9.37 -6.12 6.07
N ILE A 19 -9.67 -7.22 5.37
CA ILE A 19 -10.66 -7.26 4.28
C ILE A 19 -12.05 -6.91 4.81
N ASP A 20 -12.45 -7.48 5.96
CA ASP A 20 -13.76 -7.21 6.57
C ASP A 20 -13.89 -5.74 7.02
N LYS A 21 -12.81 -5.16 7.57
CA LYS A 21 -12.71 -3.72 7.87
C LYS A 21 -12.81 -2.88 6.60
N LEU A 22 -12.11 -3.27 5.53
CA LEU A 22 -12.16 -2.59 4.23
C LEU A 22 -13.58 -2.58 3.66
N HIS A 23 -14.28 -3.72 3.71
CA HIS A 23 -15.68 -3.82 3.31
C HIS A 23 -16.60 -2.92 4.14
N SER A 24 -16.42 -2.88 5.46
CA SER A 24 -17.18 -2.02 6.36
C SER A 24 -16.99 -0.54 6.02
N SER A 25 -15.74 -0.13 5.80
CA SER A 25 -15.39 1.23 5.36
C SER A 25 -15.92 1.56 3.96
N PHE A 26 -15.95 0.57 3.06
CA PHE A 26 -16.50 0.72 1.72
C PHE A 26 -18.03 0.94 1.74
N HIS A 27 -18.77 0.16 2.53
CA HIS A 27 -20.21 0.38 2.70
C HIS A 27 -20.52 1.72 3.35
N ARG A 28 -19.70 2.15 4.33
CA ARG A 28 -19.78 3.51 4.88
C ARG A 28 -19.56 4.55 3.78
N TRP A 29 -18.56 4.38 2.93
CA TRP A 29 -18.29 5.27 1.79
C TRP A 29 -19.44 5.31 0.77
N GLU A 30 -20.09 4.19 0.47
CA GLU A 30 -21.26 4.14 -0.40
C GLU A 30 -22.44 4.93 0.17
N SER A 31 -22.62 4.89 1.50
CA SER A 31 -23.72 5.59 2.19
C SER A 31 -23.55 7.11 2.27
N ILE A 32 -22.33 7.63 2.09
CA ILE A 32 -22.04 9.07 2.18
C ILE A 32 -22.46 9.77 0.87
N PRO A 33 -23.17 10.92 0.93
CA PRO A 33 -23.51 11.73 -0.24
C PRO A 33 -22.28 12.20 -1.02
N SER A 34 -22.40 12.30 -2.35
CA SER A 34 -21.27 12.55 -3.25
C SER A 34 -20.56 13.90 -3.11
N ASP A 35 -21.15 14.87 -2.41
CA ASP A 35 -20.65 16.25 -2.26
C ASP A 35 -19.92 16.50 -0.92
N SER A 36 -19.67 15.43 -0.15
CA SER A 36 -18.95 15.50 1.11
C SER A 36 -17.44 15.34 0.89
N GLY A 37 -16.63 16.29 1.37
CA GLY A 37 -15.17 16.14 1.43
C GLY A 37 -14.74 14.88 2.18
N GLU A 38 -15.54 14.43 3.16
CA GLU A 38 -15.34 13.17 3.89
C GLU A 38 -15.35 11.96 2.94
N LYS A 39 -16.18 11.98 1.89
CA LYS A 39 -16.22 10.92 0.87
C LYS A 39 -14.93 10.83 0.07
N VAL A 40 -14.28 11.98 -0.19
CA VAL A 40 -13.01 12.04 -0.93
C VAL A 40 -11.86 11.54 -0.05
N HIS A 41 -11.83 11.92 1.22
CA HIS A 41 -10.82 11.42 2.17
C HIS A 41 -10.96 9.92 2.41
N LEU A 42 -12.17 9.46 2.74
CA LEU A 42 -12.44 8.04 3.00
C LEU A 42 -12.15 7.16 1.77
N ARG A 43 -12.39 7.70 0.56
CA ARG A 43 -12.00 7.04 -0.68
C ARG A 43 -10.48 6.87 -0.81
N LYS A 44 -9.70 7.90 -0.51
CA LYS A 44 -8.23 7.80 -0.57
C LYS A 44 -7.73 6.76 0.43
N GLU A 45 -8.26 6.78 1.65
CA GLU A 45 -7.95 5.79 2.70
C GLU A 45 -8.29 4.36 2.25
N LEU A 46 -9.47 4.14 1.67
CA LEU A 46 -9.86 2.85 1.11
C LEU A 46 -8.92 2.38 -0.01
N LEU A 47 -8.45 3.29 -0.87
CA LEU A 47 -7.53 2.94 -1.95
C LEU A 47 -6.16 2.50 -1.39
N THR A 48 -5.63 3.24 -0.41
CA THR A 48 -4.40 2.86 0.29
C THR A 48 -4.55 1.53 1.06
N GLY A 49 -5.73 1.28 1.64
CA GLY A 49 -6.05 0.02 2.28
C GLY A 49 -6.09 -1.15 1.28
N CYS A 50 -6.66 -0.94 0.09
CA CYS A 50 -6.63 -1.93 -0.99
C CYS A 50 -5.19 -2.28 -1.40
N GLU A 51 -4.33 -1.27 -1.61
CA GLU A 51 -2.93 -1.47 -2.00
C GLU A 51 -2.14 -2.24 -0.93
N SER A 52 -2.38 -1.93 0.36
CA SER A 52 -1.75 -2.65 1.47
C SER A 52 -2.13 -4.13 1.49
N ILE A 53 -3.44 -4.44 1.35
CA ILE A 53 -3.92 -5.83 1.35
C ILE A 53 -3.47 -6.58 0.09
N GLU A 54 -3.50 -5.94 -1.09
CA GLU A 54 -2.97 -6.51 -2.34
C GLU A 54 -1.52 -6.96 -2.16
N TRP A 55 -0.68 -6.10 -1.57
CA TRP A 55 0.71 -6.44 -1.29
C TRP A 55 0.87 -7.61 -0.31
N GLN A 56 0.11 -7.64 0.78
CA GLN A 56 0.14 -8.73 1.76
C GLN A 56 -0.28 -10.07 1.14
N VAL A 57 -1.32 -10.07 0.31
CA VAL A 57 -1.80 -11.26 -0.41
C VAL A 57 -0.76 -11.73 -1.43
N ASP A 58 -0.10 -10.82 -2.13
CA ASP A 58 0.98 -11.16 -3.08
C ASP A 58 2.19 -11.78 -2.39
N GLU A 59 2.55 -11.31 -1.20
CA GLU A 59 3.65 -11.91 -0.43
C GLU A 59 3.29 -13.32 0.06
N LEU A 60 2.04 -13.53 0.49
CA LEU A 60 1.50 -14.84 0.81
C LEU A 60 1.51 -15.79 -0.40
N ASP A 61 1.19 -15.29 -1.58
CA ASP A 61 1.21 -16.06 -2.84
C ASP A 61 2.64 -16.54 -3.17
N LYS A 62 3.66 -15.70 -2.95
CA LYS A 62 5.08 -16.09 -3.07
C LYS A 62 5.46 -17.17 -2.06
N ALA A 63 5.02 -17.05 -0.81
CA ALA A 63 5.28 -18.06 0.21
C ALA A 63 4.64 -19.41 -0.16
N ILE A 64 3.41 -19.41 -0.68
CA ILE A 64 2.75 -20.61 -1.21
C ILE A 64 3.55 -21.18 -2.40
N ALA A 65 4.04 -20.33 -3.31
CA ALA A 65 4.83 -20.77 -4.45
C ALA A 65 6.14 -21.45 -4.03
N ILE A 66 6.81 -20.96 -2.99
CA ILE A 66 8.00 -21.60 -2.41
C ILE A 66 7.63 -22.95 -1.79
N ALA A 67 6.58 -22.97 -0.96
CA ALA A 67 6.11 -24.19 -0.31
C ALA A 67 5.69 -25.29 -1.31
N ALA A 68 5.15 -24.89 -2.48
CA ALA A 68 4.78 -25.80 -3.54
C ALA A 68 5.96 -26.46 -4.27
N ARG A 69 7.18 -25.91 -4.18
CA ARG A 69 8.38 -26.51 -4.80
C ARG A 69 8.85 -27.73 -4.02
N ASP A 70 8.80 -27.67 -2.68
CA ASP A 70 9.19 -28.75 -1.79
C ASP A 70 8.13 -29.04 -0.70
N PRO A 71 6.94 -29.56 -1.06
CA PRO A 71 5.84 -29.75 -0.10
C PRO A 71 6.19 -30.68 1.07
N ALA A 72 7.06 -31.66 0.83
CA ALA A 72 7.51 -32.63 1.83
C ALA A 72 8.32 -31.99 2.97
N TRP A 73 9.07 -30.91 2.68
CA TRP A 73 9.84 -30.18 3.69
C TRP A 73 8.92 -29.45 4.67
N TYR A 74 7.82 -28.90 4.15
CA TYR A 74 6.83 -28.15 4.93
C TYR A 74 5.71 -29.04 5.50
N ARG A 75 5.66 -30.33 5.11
CA ARG A 75 4.61 -31.29 5.50
C ARG A 75 3.20 -30.78 5.14
N ILE A 76 3.09 -30.16 3.96
CA ILE A 76 1.84 -29.62 3.42
C ILE A 76 1.36 -30.58 2.32
N ASP A 77 0.07 -30.92 2.35
CA ASP A 77 -0.57 -31.75 1.33
C ASP A 77 -0.97 -30.92 0.09
N GLU A 78 -1.10 -31.55 -1.07
CA GLU A 78 -1.48 -30.87 -2.31
C GLU A 78 -2.86 -30.22 -2.19
N MET A 79 -3.80 -30.88 -1.50
CA MET A 79 -5.13 -30.32 -1.21
C MET A 79 -5.05 -29.06 -0.36
N GLU A 80 -4.10 -29.02 0.57
CA GLU A 80 -3.89 -27.87 1.45
C GLU A 80 -3.27 -26.71 0.65
N LEU A 81 -2.28 -26.97 -0.20
CA LEU A 81 -1.72 -25.95 -1.11
C LEU A 81 -2.79 -25.36 -2.03
N GLU A 82 -3.66 -26.18 -2.60
CA GLU A 82 -4.76 -25.71 -3.46
C GLU A 82 -5.75 -24.84 -2.67
N ASN A 83 -6.10 -25.23 -1.44
CA ASN A 83 -6.93 -24.40 -0.56
C ASN A 83 -6.29 -23.01 -0.31
N ARG A 84 -4.97 -22.96 -0.10
CA ARG A 84 -4.24 -21.70 0.11
C ARG A 84 -4.28 -20.83 -1.14
N ARG A 85 -3.99 -21.39 -2.31
CA ARG A 85 -4.04 -20.70 -3.61
C ARG A 85 -5.44 -20.16 -3.92
N ARG A 86 -6.46 -20.97 -3.65
CA ARG A 86 -7.85 -20.58 -3.87
C ARG A 86 -8.25 -19.42 -2.96
N TRP A 87 -7.82 -19.43 -1.70
CA TRP A 87 -8.09 -18.33 -0.78
C TRP A 87 -7.36 -17.04 -1.19
N THR A 88 -6.06 -17.09 -1.52
CA THR A 88 -5.31 -15.90 -1.97
C THR A 88 -5.90 -15.32 -3.26
N SER A 89 -6.30 -16.17 -4.21
CA SER A 89 -6.99 -15.74 -5.43
C SER A 89 -8.32 -15.05 -5.15
N ASN A 90 -9.12 -15.58 -4.22
CA ASN A 90 -10.38 -14.98 -3.81
C ASN A 90 -10.17 -13.63 -3.10
N ALA A 91 -9.22 -13.55 -2.16
CA ALA A 91 -8.88 -12.31 -1.48
C ALA A 91 -8.45 -11.22 -2.46
N ARG A 92 -7.57 -11.55 -3.43
CA ARG A 92 -7.15 -10.64 -4.50
C ARG A 92 -8.35 -10.15 -5.33
N ALA A 93 -9.26 -11.05 -5.69
CA ALA A 93 -10.46 -10.69 -6.46
C ALA A 93 -11.41 -9.76 -5.70
N GLN A 94 -11.61 -9.96 -4.39
CA GLN A 94 -12.45 -9.10 -3.55
C GLN A 94 -11.89 -7.67 -3.49
N VAL A 95 -10.59 -7.53 -3.20
CA VAL A 95 -9.94 -6.21 -3.11
C VAL A 95 -9.91 -5.51 -4.46
N ALA A 96 -9.61 -6.23 -5.55
CA ALA A 96 -9.61 -5.67 -6.90
C ALA A 96 -10.99 -5.15 -7.32
N ASN A 97 -12.08 -5.84 -6.92
CA ASN A 97 -13.44 -5.37 -7.18
C ASN A 97 -13.73 -4.04 -6.44
N ILE A 98 -13.39 -3.96 -5.15
CA ILE A 98 -13.54 -2.72 -4.36
C ILE A 98 -12.74 -1.58 -4.98
N LYS A 99 -11.46 -1.81 -5.28
CA LYS A 99 -10.58 -0.81 -5.91
C LYS A 99 -11.14 -0.30 -7.24
N LYS A 100 -11.63 -1.20 -8.10
CA LYS A 100 -12.25 -0.84 -9.38
C LYS A 100 -13.52 0.02 -9.21
N THR A 101 -14.39 -0.35 -8.26
CA THR A 101 -15.62 0.44 -7.99
C THR A 101 -15.27 1.83 -7.48
N LEU A 102 -14.27 1.93 -6.59
CA LEU A 102 -13.73 3.21 -6.16
C LEU A 102 -13.25 3.97 -7.39
N GLU A 103 -12.27 3.48 -8.16
CA GLU A 103 -11.73 4.14 -9.36
C GLU A 103 -12.80 4.66 -10.32
N THR A 104 -13.83 3.88 -10.64
CA THR A 104 -14.93 4.33 -11.51
C THR A 104 -15.72 5.52 -10.93
N ALA A 105 -15.91 5.58 -9.60
CA ALA A 105 -16.56 6.71 -8.95
C ALA A 105 -15.74 8.03 -8.98
N LYS A 106 -14.44 8.00 -9.32
CA LYS A 106 -13.66 9.24 -9.56
C LYS A 106 -14.11 9.93 -10.85
N VAL A 107 -14.55 9.16 -11.84
CA VAL A 107 -15.00 9.68 -13.13
C VAL A 107 -16.36 10.39 -12.98
N SER A 108 -17.25 9.90 -12.13
CA SER A 108 -18.54 10.58 -11.88
C SER A 108 -18.41 11.91 -11.13
N THR A 109 -17.42 12.06 -10.24
CA THR A 109 -17.21 13.30 -9.45
C THR A 109 -16.28 14.30 -10.14
N GLY A 110 -15.43 13.85 -11.07
CA GLY A 110 -14.42 14.68 -11.74
C GLY A 110 -14.76 15.16 -13.17
N THR A 111 -15.87 14.73 -13.78
CA THR A 111 -16.18 15.02 -15.21
C THR A 111 -17.15 16.18 -15.40
N GLY A 112 -17.16 17.15 -14.48
CA GLY A 112 -17.83 18.45 -14.67
C GLY A 112 -16.94 19.54 -15.28
N SER A 113 -15.64 19.30 -15.46
CA SER A 113 -14.65 20.34 -15.81
C SER A 113 -13.76 19.98 -17.01
N SER A 114 -14.36 19.46 -18.09
CA SER A 114 -13.65 19.24 -19.37
C SER A 114 -14.28 19.97 -20.55
N SER A 115 -15.34 20.77 -20.33
CA SER A 115 -15.98 21.55 -21.40
C SER A 115 -15.38 22.95 -21.60
N VAL A 116 -14.64 23.51 -20.64
CA VAL A 116 -14.16 24.92 -20.68
C VAL A 116 -13.05 25.18 -21.73
N ASN A 117 -12.32 24.16 -22.15
CA ASN A 117 -11.26 24.33 -23.16
C ASN A 117 -11.79 24.56 -24.58
N GLY A 118 -13.07 24.29 -24.84
CA GLY A 118 -13.71 24.62 -26.12
C GLY A 118 -14.09 26.10 -26.27
N MET A 119 -14.43 26.78 -25.17
CA MET A 119 -14.88 28.19 -25.23
C MET A 119 -13.72 29.18 -25.28
N ARG A 120 -12.56 28.83 -24.71
CA ARG A 120 -11.37 29.71 -24.70
C ARG A 120 -10.79 29.93 -26.10
N GLN A 121 -11.06 29.03 -27.04
CA GLN A 121 -10.52 29.12 -28.40
C GLN A 121 -11.39 29.98 -29.34
N GLU A 122 -12.68 30.17 -29.03
CA GLU A 122 -13.57 31.10 -29.74
C GLU A 122 -13.30 32.56 -29.37
N LEU A 123 -12.90 32.84 -28.12
CA LEU A 123 -12.63 34.20 -27.63
C LEU A 123 -11.33 34.84 -28.16
N MET A 124 -10.52 34.11 -28.94
CA MET A 124 -9.34 34.63 -29.64
C MET A 124 -9.55 34.81 -31.15
N ARG A 125 -10.78 34.66 -31.66
CA ARG A 125 -11.13 35.14 -33.02
C ARG A 125 -11.73 36.53 -32.93
N LEU A 126 -10.98 37.53 -33.34
CA LEU A 126 -11.48 38.87 -33.64
C LEU A 126 -12.37 38.82 -34.89
N PRO A 127 -13.60 39.37 -34.83
CA PRO A 127 -14.19 40.03 -35.98
C PRO A 127 -14.16 41.54 -35.73
N ASP A 128 -13.59 42.23 -36.71
CA ASP A 128 -13.60 43.68 -36.79
C ASP A 128 -15.04 44.23 -36.83
N ALA A 129 -15.14 45.52 -36.52
CA ALA A 129 -16.19 46.44 -36.95
C ALA A 129 -17.36 46.81 -35.98
N TYR A 130 -17.26 48.07 -35.52
CA TYR A 130 -18.29 49.09 -35.23
C TYR A 130 -19.45 48.83 -34.23
N GLN A 131 -19.62 49.83 -33.34
CA GLN A 131 -20.78 50.17 -32.49
C GLN A 131 -21.00 49.39 -31.19
N THR A 132 -20.86 50.09 -30.04
CA THR A 132 -21.86 50.21 -28.93
C THR A 132 -21.22 50.78 -27.64
N ASP A 133 -21.17 52.11 -27.53
CA ASP A 133 -20.61 52.87 -26.40
C ASP A 133 -21.62 53.10 -25.25
N ARG A 134 -22.41 52.10 -24.84
CA ARG A 134 -23.32 52.32 -23.69
C ARG A 134 -23.71 51.12 -22.84
N SER A 135 -23.33 49.90 -23.21
CA SER A 135 -23.58 48.68 -22.43
C SER A 135 -22.34 48.15 -21.68
N ASN A 136 -21.14 48.68 -21.96
CA ASN A 136 -19.87 48.16 -21.43
C ASN A 136 -19.56 48.54 -19.97
N GLN A 137 -20.25 49.53 -19.39
CA GLN A 137 -19.86 50.05 -18.07
C GLN A 137 -20.34 49.15 -16.90
N TYR A 138 -21.41 48.36 -17.09
CA TYR A 138 -21.86 47.37 -16.13
C TYR A 138 -21.08 46.05 -16.24
N THR A 139 -20.76 45.60 -17.45
CA THR A 139 -19.99 44.37 -17.69
C THR A 139 -18.55 44.46 -17.23
N THR A 140 -17.94 45.65 -17.25
CA THR A 140 -16.55 45.84 -16.77
C THR A 140 -16.48 45.77 -15.24
N LYS A 141 -17.52 46.26 -14.54
CA LYS A 141 -17.59 46.26 -13.08
C LYS A 141 -17.86 44.86 -12.51
N ASP A 142 -18.76 44.11 -13.15
CA ASP A 142 -19.02 42.70 -12.79
C ASP A 142 -17.79 41.80 -13.08
N ASN A 143 -17.02 42.10 -14.14
CA ASN A 143 -15.77 41.41 -14.41
C ASN A 143 -14.70 41.72 -13.34
N ASP A 144 -14.58 42.97 -12.89
CA ASP A 144 -13.62 43.33 -11.84
C ASP A 144 -13.96 42.68 -10.49
N ASP A 145 -15.23 42.65 -10.09
CA ASP A 145 -15.66 41.97 -8.86
C ASP A 145 -15.49 40.45 -8.96
N PHE A 146 -15.77 39.86 -10.13
CA PHE A 146 -15.50 38.44 -10.39
C PHE A 146 -14.01 38.12 -10.31
N ILE A 147 -13.15 38.92 -10.95
CA ILE A 147 -11.69 38.76 -10.92
C ILE A 147 -11.15 38.91 -9.50
N ALA A 148 -11.64 39.89 -8.74
CA ALA A 148 -11.24 40.08 -7.34
C ALA A 148 -11.62 38.87 -6.48
N SER A 149 -12.87 38.40 -6.59
CA SER A 149 -13.36 37.23 -5.83
C SER A 149 -12.62 35.93 -6.17
N GLU A 150 -12.29 35.72 -7.45
CA GLU A 150 -11.48 34.58 -7.90
C GLU A 150 -10.02 34.70 -7.43
N SER A 151 -9.46 35.91 -7.42
CA SER A 151 -8.08 36.13 -6.94
C SER A 151 -7.94 35.83 -5.44
N ASP A 152 -8.92 36.21 -4.62
CA ASP A 152 -8.95 35.89 -3.19
C ASP A 152 -9.12 34.39 -2.95
N ARG A 153 -9.96 33.71 -3.75
CA ARG A 153 -10.11 32.26 -3.71
C ARG A 153 -8.81 31.54 -4.07
N GLN A 154 -8.10 31.99 -5.10
CA GLN A 154 -6.81 31.42 -5.49
C GLN A 154 -5.75 31.63 -4.41
N LEU A 155 -5.74 32.80 -3.75
CA LEU A 155 -4.83 33.08 -2.64
C LEU A 155 -5.06 32.15 -1.45
N LEU A 156 -6.32 31.89 -1.10
CA LEU A 156 -6.66 30.94 -0.02
C LEU A 156 -6.24 29.51 -0.36
N LEU A 157 -6.44 29.08 -1.61
CA LEU A 157 -5.99 27.77 -2.09
C LEU A 157 -4.47 27.62 -2.06
N MET A 158 -3.71 28.65 -2.47
CA MET A 158 -2.24 28.63 -2.38
C MET A 158 -1.77 28.55 -0.94
N ARG A 159 -2.38 29.32 -0.02
CA ARG A 159 -2.02 29.24 1.41
C ARG A 159 -2.29 27.87 2.01
N GLN A 160 -3.43 27.26 1.67
CA GLN A 160 -3.76 25.92 2.14
C GLN A 160 -2.76 24.88 1.61
N GLN A 161 -2.34 25.00 0.34
CA GLN A 161 -1.32 24.13 -0.23
C GLN A 161 0.04 24.31 0.44
N ASP A 162 0.45 25.55 0.75
CA ASP A 162 1.70 25.80 1.46
C ASP A 162 1.69 25.16 2.87
N GLU A 163 0.57 25.24 3.58
CA GLU A 163 0.42 24.61 4.90
C GLU A 163 0.45 23.07 4.81
N GLU A 164 -0.16 22.49 3.77
CA GLU A 164 -0.06 21.05 3.46
C GLU A 164 1.39 20.63 3.11
N LEU A 165 2.15 21.47 2.41
CA LEU A 165 3.56 21.21 2.09
C LEU A 165 4.45 21.27 3.33
N ASP A 166 4.19 22.20 4.24
CA ASP A 166 4.92 22.28 5.52
C ASP A 166 4.65 21.06 6.39
N GLU A 167 3.41 20.58 6.45
CA GLU A 167 3.07 19.34 7.16
C GLU A 167 3.74 18.11 6.51
N LEU A 168 3.72 18.04 5.17
CA LEU A 168 4.39 16.98 4.42
C LEU A 168 5.91 17.00 4.68
N SER A 169 6.52 18.18 4.67
CA SER A 169 7.95 18.37 4.96
C SER A 169 8.30 17.88 6.37
N ALA A 170 7.48 18.24 7.37
CA ALA A 170 7.65 17.74 8.74
C ALA A 170 7.50 16.21 8.82
N SER A 171 6.59 15.62 8.06
CA SER A 171 6.44 14.16 7.96
C SER A 171 7.66 13.49 7.32
N VAL A 172 8.21 14.09 6.26
CA VAL A 172 9.44 13.60 5.60
C VAL A 172 10.64 13.70 6.55
N GLN A 173 10.73 14.74 7.38
CA GLN A 173 11.80 14.83 8.37
C GLN A 173 11.67 13.75 9.45
N ARG A 174 10.44 13.47 9.93
CA ARG A 174 10.20 12.37 10.87
C ARG A 174 10.54 11.01 10.26
N ILE A 175 10.12 10.74 9.03
CA ILE A 175 10.42 9.46 8.37
C ILE A 175 11.92 9.30 8.09
N GLY A 176 12.62 10.39 7.77
CA GLY A 176 14.08 10.41 7.68
C GLY A 176 14.74 10.02 9.00
N GLY A 177 14.26 10.54 10.13
CA GLY A 177 14.72 10.16 11.46
C GLY A 177 14.49 8.68 11.77
N VAL A 178 13.29 8.16 11.50
CA VAL A 178 12.96 6.73 11.66
C VAL A 178 13.84 5.86 10.75
N GLY A 179 14.09 6.30 9.51
CA GLY A 179 14.95 5.59 8.56
C GLY A 179 16.39 5.45 9.05
N LEU A 180 16.93 6.48 9.71
CA LEU A 180 18.25 6.41 10.35
C LEU A 180 18.26 5.41 11.52
N THR A 181 17.23 5.43 12.37
CA THR A 181 17.11 4.46 13.46
C THR A 181 16.99 3.02 12.96
N ILE A 182 16.23 2.78 11.89
CA ILE A 182 16.13 1.46 11.25
C ILE A 182 17.49 1.05 10.68
N HIS A 183 18.22 1.96 10.04
CA HIS A 183 19.56 1.67 9.52
C HIS A 183 20.52 1.24 10.64
N ASP A 184 20.54 1.96 11.76
CA ASP A 184 21.38 1.62 12.91
C ASP A 184 21.00 0.25 13.49
N GLU A 185 19.71 -0.08 13.60
CA GLU A 185 19.24 -1.38 14.08
C GLU A 185 19.62 -2.52 13.11
N LEU A 186 19.55 -2.29 11.79
CA LEU A 186 19.97 -3.28 10.80
C LEU A 186 21.47 -3.56 10.88
N VAL A 187 22.30 -2.53 11.06
CA VAL A 187 23.76 -2.69 11.26
C VAL A 187 24.03 -3.43 12.58
N ALA A 188 23.27 -3.16 13.64
CA ALA A 188 23.36 -3.91 14.89
C ALA A 188 22.97 -5.38 14.70
N HIS A 189 21.90 -5.67 13.96
CA HIS A 189 21.47 -7.02 13.63
C HIS A 189 22.49 -7.79 12.77
N GLU A 190 23.14 -7.15 11.80
CA GLU A 190 24.22 -7.76 10.99
C GLU A 190 25.33 -8.28 11.90
N LYS A 191 25.75 -7.47 12.89
CA LYS A 191 26.76 -7.87 13.86
C LYS A 191 26.31 -9.05 14.74
N ILE A 192 25.04 -9.06 15.17
CA ILE A 192 24.49 -10.16 15.97
C ILE A 192 24.41 -11.46 15.14
N ILE A 193 24.06 -11.36 13.85
CA ILE A 193 24.02 -12.52 12.94
C ILE A 193 25.41 -13.09 12.73
N ASP A 194 26.42 -12.24 12.54
CA ASP A 194 27.82 -12.68 12.43
C ASP A 194 28.28 -13.41 13.71
N GLU A 195 27.96 -12.85 14.89
CA GLU A 195 28.27 -13.47 16.18
C GLU A 195 27.59 -14.84 16.31
N LEU A 196 26.29 -14.94 15.98
CA LEU A 196 25.55 -16.19 15.97
C LEU A 196 26.15 -17.20 14.97
N GLY A 197 26.64 -16.75 13.82
CA GLY A 197 27.36 -17.57 12.85
C GLY A 197 28.61 -18.20 13.45
N THR A 198 29.43 -17.40 14.16
CA THR A 198 30.62 -17.91 14.83
C THR A 198 30.30 -18.90 15.95
N GLU A 199 29.22 -18.69 16.71
CA GLU A 199 28.76 -19.63 17.74
C GLU A 199 28.24 -20.94 17.13
N MET A 200 27.52 -20.84 16.00
CA MET A 200 27.03 -22.00 15.25
C MET A 200 28.21 -22.83 14.69
N ASP A 201 29.21 -22.19 14.10
CA ASP A 201 30.42 -22.86 13.60
C ASP A 201 31.21 -23.54 14.72
N SER A 202 31.35 -22.88 15.87
CA SER A 202 31.96 -23.48 17.07
C SER A 202 31.17 -24.71 17.54
N THR A 203 29.84 -24.61 17.57
CA THR A 203 28.96 -25.71 17.96
C THR A 203 29.03 -26.86 16.95
N SER A 204 29.07 -26.56 15.65
CA SER A 204 29.24 -27.52 14.56
C SER A 204 30.56 -28.28 14.69
N ASN A 205 31.67 -27.56 14.88
CA ASN A 205 33.00 -28.16 15.09
C ASN A 205 33.04 -29.07 16.33
N ARG A 206 32.37 -28.68 17.41
CA ARG A 206 32.25 -29.52 18.62
C ARG A 206 31.43 -30.78 18.35
N LEU A 207 30.34 -30.66 17.60
CA LEU A 207 29.48 -31.79 17.25
C LEU A 207 30.22 -32.75 16.31
N ASP A 208 30.92 -32.25 15.30
CA ASP A 208 31.78 -33.04 14.40
C ASP A 208 32.86 -33.80 15.18
N PHE A 209 33.50 -33.16 16.15
CA PHE A 209 34.47 -33.85 17.01
C PHE A 209 33.83 -34.99 17.83
N VAL A 210 32.65 -34.75 18.39
CA VAL A 210 31.89 -35.79 19.12
C VAL A 210 31.52 -36.94 18.17
N GLN A 211 31.10 -36.62 16.95
CA GLN A 211 30.74 -37.58 15.93
C GLN A 211 31.94 -38.44 15.50
N VAL A 212 33.10 -37.83 15.23
CA VAL A 212 34.34 -38.56 14.91
C VAL A 212 34.74 -39.50 16.06
N LYS A 213 34.67 -39.02 17.31
CA LYS A 213 34.94 -39.86 18.48
C LYS A 213 33.96 -41.03 18.61
N TYR A 214 32.68 -40.78 18.36
CA TYR A 214 31.66 -41.83 18.38
C TYR A 214 31.97 -42.91 17.33
N TYR A 215 32.28 -42.53 16.09
CA TYR A 215 32.66 -43.48 15.04
C TYR A 215 33.95 -44.23 15.37
N ALA A 216 34.96 -43.57 15.93
CA ALA A 216 36.19 -44.21 16.37
C ALA A 216 35.95 -45.24 17.49
N PHE A 217 35.12 -44.89 18.48
CA PHE A 217 34.75 -45.79 19.57
C PHE A 217 33.96 -47.00 19.06
N ALA A 218 32.96 -46.75 18.19
CA ALA A 218 32.18 -47.82 17.57
C ALA A 218 33.05 -48.77 16.73
N CYS A 219 34.05 -48.25 16.02
CA CYS A 219 34.98 -49.06 15.24
C CYS A 219 35.93 -49.87 16.14
N GLY A 220 36.45 -49.27 17.23
CA GLY A 220 37.29 -49.95 18.21
C GLY A 220 36.57 -51.11 18.92
N LEU A 221 35.29 -50.93 19.26
CA LEU A 221 34.44 -52.00 19.79
C LEU A 221 34.27 -53.17 18.81
N LYS A 222 34.26 -52.88 17.51
CA LYS A 222 34.08 -53.88 16.44
C LYS A 222 35.35 -54.69 16.13
N MET A 223 36.53 -54.14 16.43
CA MET A 223 37.83 -54.83 16.28
C MET A 223 38.27 -55.58 17.55
N GLY A 224 37.66 -55.33 18.70
CA GLY A 224 37.95 -55.99 19.97
C GLY A 224 37.12 -57.25 20.26
N MET A 225 36.23 -57.66 19.34
CA MET A 225 35.45 -58.91 19.38
C MET A 225 35.95 -59.92 18.36
#